data_AF-A0A2W5NRC0-F1
#
_entry.id   AF-A0A2W5NRC0-F1
#
_cell.length_a   1.000
_cell.length_b   1.000
_cell.length_c   1.000
_cell.angle_alpha   90.00
_cell.angle_beta   90.00
_cell.angle_gamma   90.00
#
_symmetry.space_group_name_H-M   'P 1'
#
loop_
_entity.id
_entity.type
_entity.pdbx_description
1 polymer ?
#
loop_
_entity_poly.entity_id
_entity_poly.type
_entity_poly.pdbx_seq_one_letter_code
_entity_poly.pdbx_strand_id
1 'polypeptide(L)'
;MNEAELEQGLISLRKRETALRVVIGLYLVCTTVALSLWGAVIGRGIDQEGDDPLLLAAGLSGGFYAVLFIASIVAVCFWLNRAHANLFVAGIQDLKYKPNWAVGWYFVPFAFWFKPFQAMQELWQSSHLADERLPERTDGKLIVWWACWILGNMIAN
;
A
#
# COMPACT_ATOMS: atom_id res chain seq x y z
N MET A 1 26.08 16.56 -1.58
CA MET A 1 24.67 16.86 -1.24
C MET A 1 24.19 17.95 -2.19
N ASN A 2 23.29 17.62 -3.13
CA ASN A 2 22.68 18.61 -4.01
C ASN A 2 21.26 18.88 -3.49
N GLU A 3 21.09 19.97 -2.75
CA GLU A 3 19.82 20.35 -2.12
C GLU A 3 18.66 20.39 -3.13
N ALA A 4 18.95 20.80 -4.37
CA ALA A 4 17.98 20.82 -5.47
C ALA A 4 17.48 19.42 -5.86
N GLU A 5 18.32 18.37 -5.81
CA GLU A 5 17.91 17.00 -6.11
C GLU A 5 16.98 16.44 -5.02
N LEU A 6 17.25 16.78 -3.76
CA LEU A 6 16.41 16.39 -2.63
C LEU A 6 15.04 17.09 -2.71
N GLU A 7 15.01 18.40 -2.95
CA GLU A 7 13.77 19.15 -3.11
C GLU A 7 12.90 18.61 -4.26
N GLN A 8 13.51 18.36 -5.42
CA GLN A 8 12.81 17.72 -6.55
C GLN A 8 12.28 16.34 -6.17
N GLY A 9 13.06 15.56 -5.40
CA GLY A 9 12.67 14.29 -4.82
C GLY A 9 11.40 14.39 -3.97
N LEU A 10 11.36 15.35 -3.05
CA LEU A 10 10.25 15.58 -2.14
C LEU A 10 8.99 16.11 -2.86
N ILE A 11 9.15 17.00 -3.86
CA ILE A 11 8.04 17.45 -4.70
C ILE A 11 7.43 16.28 -5.47
N SER A 12 8.28 15.42 -6.05
CA SER A 12 7.80 14.21 -6.75
C SER A 12 7.05 13.26 -5.80
N LEU A 13 7.54 13.13 -4.56
CA LEU A 13 6.93 12.29 -3.53
C LEU A 13 5.54 12.81 -3.15
N ARG A 14 5.40 14.13 -2.94
CA ARG A 14 4.12 14.76 -2.56
C ARG A 14 3.05 14.58 -3.64
N LYS A 15 3.41 14.76 -4.92
CA LYS A 15 2.49 14.49 -6.04
C LYS A 15 2.01 13.04 -6.04
N ARG A 16 2.93 12.10 -5.83
CA ARG A 16 2.63 10.67 -5.76
C ARG A 16 1.80 10.31 -4.52
N GLU A 17 2.05 10.94 -3.38
CA GLU A 17 1.27 10.78 -2.15
C GLU A 17 -0.18 11.21 -2.36
N THR A 18 -0.42 12.37 -2.99
CA THR A 18 -1.77 12.82 -3.31
C THR A 18 -2.47 11.82 -4.25
N ALA A 19 -1.79 11.39 -5.32
CA ALA A 19 -2.34 10.39 -6.23
C ALA A 19 -2.65 9.06 -5.51
N LEU A 20 -1.75 8.62 -4.62
CA LEU A 20 -1.88 7.39 -3.85
C LEU A 20 -3.07 7.46 -2.87
N ARG A 21 -3.28 8.59 -2.20
CA ARG A 21 -4.47 8.81 -1.36
C ARG A 21 -5.77 8.72 -2.17
N VAL A 22 -5.79 9.31 -3.37
CA VAL A 22 -6.95 9.26 -4.26
C VAL A 22 -7.21 7.82 -4.72
N VAL A 23 -6.17 7.11 -5.20
CA VAL A 23 -6.29 5.73 -5.66
C VAL A 23 -6.75 4.80 -4.54
N ILE A 24 -6.17 4.90 -3.35
CA ILE A 24 -6.59 4.10 -2.19
C ILE A 24 -8.02 4.47 -1.77
N GLY A 25 -8.38 5.75 -1.76
CA GLY A 25 -9.74 6.18 -1.44
C GLY A 25 -10.77 5.60 -2.41
N LEU A 26 -10.49 5.66 -3.72
CA LEU A 26 -11.32 5.07 -4.76
C LEU A 26 -11.42 3.56 -4.62
N TYR A 27 -10.30 2.88 -4.33
CA TYR A 27 -10.27 1.45 -4.07
C TYR A 27 -11.16 1.07 -2.89
N LEU A 28 -11.07 1.78 -1.76
CA LEU A 28 -11.90 1.52 -0.58
C LEU A 28 -13.39 1.73 -0.86
N VAL A 29 -13.76 2.80 -1.56
CA VAL A 29 -15.15 3.06 -1.98
C VAL A 29 -15.65 1.98 -2.94
N CYS A 30 -14.83 1.56 -3.90
CA CYS A 30 -15.18 0.47 -4.81
C CYS A 30 -15.36 -0.85 -4.06
N THR A 31 -14.54 -1.10 -3.04
CA THR A 31 -14.62 -2.30 -2.21
C THR A 31 -15.95 -2.36 -1.46
N THR A 32 -16.38 -1.25 -0.86
CA THR A 32 -17.67 -1.20 -0.14
C THR A 32 -18.86 -1.39 -1.07
N VAL A 33 -18.81 -0.81 -2.28
CA VAL A 33 -19.84 -1.01 -3.32
C VAL A 33 -19.88 -2.47 -3.76
N ALA A 34 -18.74 -3.07 -4.07
CA ALA A 34 -18.67 -4.46 -4.50
C ALA A 34 -19.20 -5.41 -3.42
N LEU A 35 -18.80 -5.23 -2.16
CA LEU A 35 -19.31 -6.03 -1.04
C LEU A 35 -20.82 -5.89 -0.86
N SER A 36 -21.36 -4.68 -1.05
CA SER A 36 -22.80 -4.43 -0.93
C SER A 36 -23.59 -5.12 -2.04
N LEU A 37 -23.08 -5.09 -3.28
CA LEU A 37 -23.69 -5.75 -4.43
C LEU A 37 -23.64 -7.27 -4.28
N TRP A 38 -22.49 -7.82 -3.91
CA TRP A 38 -22.33 -9.26 -3.66
C TRP A 38 -23.19 -9.73 -2.48
N GLY A 39 -23.28 -8.95 -1.40
CA GLY A 39 -24.17 -9.24 -0.27
C GLY A 39 -25.65 -9.26 -0.69
N ALA A 40 -26.07 -8.34 -1.57
CA ALA A 40 -27.42 -8.31 -2.10
C ALA A 40 -27.73 -9.51 -3.03
N VAL A 41 -26.77 -9.92 -3.87
CA VAL A 41 -26.89 -11.12 -4.71
C VAL A 41 -27.07 -12.36 -3.82
N ILE A 42 -26.20 -12.55 -2.83
CA ILE A 42 -26.25 -13.69 -1.91
C ILE A 42 -27.57 -13.70 -1.12
N GLY A 43 -28.02 -12.54 -0.62
CA GLY A 43 -29.26 -12.41 0.14
C GLY A 43 -30.53 -12.71 -0.66
N ARG A 44 -30.48 -12.61 -2.00
CA ARG A 44 -31.58 -12.96 -2.91
C ARG A 44 -31.61 -14.42 -3.34
N GLY A 45 -30.60 -15.21 -2.95
CA GLY A 45 -30.44 -16.59 -3.41
C GLY A 45 -29.73 -16.67 -4.76
N ILE A 46 -28.97 -17.76 -4.95
CA ILE A 46 -28.10 -18.00 -6.12
C ILE A 46 -28.91 -18.53 -7.33
N ASP A 47 -30.18 -18.87 -7.13
CA ASP A 47 -31.08 -19.44 -8.15
C ASP A 47 -31.61 -18.38 -9.16
N GLN A 48 -30.89 -17.26 -9.31
CA GLN A 48 -31.24 -16.20 -10.27
C GLN A 48 -31.04 -16.70 -11.70
N GLU A 49 -32.08 -16.57 -12.52
CA GLU A 49 -31.98 -16.80 -13.96
C GLU A 49 -30.99 -15.80 -14.60
N GLY A 50 -30.33 -16.21 -15.69
CA GLY A 50 -29.12 -15.59 -16.24
C GLY A 50 -29.19 -14.13 -16.72
N ASP A 51 -30.35 -13.47 -16.62
CA ASP A 51 -30.56 -12.07 -17.07
C ASP A 51 -30.74 -11.06 -15.90
N ASP A 52 -30.39 -11.40 -14.66
CA ASP A 52 -30.50 -10.45 -13.52
C ASP A 52 -29.49 -9.28 -13.65
N PRO A 53 -29.96 -8.02 -13.79
CA PRO A 53 -29.09 -6.84 -13.85
C PRO A 53 -28.22 -6.65 -12.60
N LEU A 54 -28.66 -7.15 -11.44
CA LEU A 54 -27.88 -7.10 -10.20
C LEU A 54 -26.65 -8.01 -10.29
N LEU A 55 -26.78 -9.20 -10.88
CA LEU A 55 -25.68 -10.13 -11.07
C LEU A 55 -24.62 -9.54 -12.03
N LEU A 56 -25.07 -8.92 -13.14
CA LEU A 56 -24.20 -8.20 -14.07
C LEU A 56 -23.47 -7.06 -13.35
N ALA A 57 -24.18 -6.23 -12.58
CA ALA A 57 -23.59 -5.12 -11.83
C ALA A 57 -22.57 -5.60 -10.78
N ALA A 58 -22.87 -6.69 -10.05
CA ALA A 58 -21.95 -7.30 -9.10
C ALA A 58 -20.68 -7.81 -9.79
N GLY A 59 -20.81 -8.48 -10.95
CA GLY A 59 -19.68 -8.95 -11.75
C GLY A 59 -18.79 -7.81 -12.25
N LEU A 60 -19.38 -6.76 -12.81
CA LEU A 60 -18.66 -5.55 -13.25
C LEU A 60 -17.96 -4.85 -12.07
N SER A 61 -18.61 -4.77 -10.91
CA SER A 61 -18.01 -4.20 -9.70
C SER A 61 -16.79 -4.99 -9.22
N GLY A 62 -16.84 -6.33 -9.32
CA GLY A 62 -15.70 -7.20 -9.00
C GLY A 62 -14.53 -7.01 -9.95
N GLY A 63 -14.80 -6.89 -11.25
CA GLY A 63 -13.77 -6.57 -12.26
C GLY A 63 -13.11 -5.20 -12.01
N PHE A 64 -13.91 -4.18 -11.74
CA PHE A 64 -13.41 -2.83 -11.44
C PHE A 64 -12.59 -2.79 -10.13
N TYR A 65 -13.05 -3.52 -9.10
CA TYR A 65 -12.32 -3.72 -7.86
C TYR A 65 -10.92 -4.30 -8.12
N ALA A 66 -10.81 -5.36 -8.93
CA ALA A 66 -9.52 -5.99 -9.26
C ALA A 66 -8.56 -5.02 -9.96
N VAL A 67 -9.06 -4.19 -10.89
CA VAL A 67 -8.25 -3.17 -11.57
C VAL A 67 -7.73 -2.13 -10.59
N LEU A 68 -8.59 -1.60 -9.71
CA LEU A 68 -8.19 -0.62 -8.69
C LEU A 68 -7.23 -1.20 -7.67
N PHE A 69 -7.38 -2.48 -7.32
CA PHE A 69 -6.46 -3.17 -6.44
C PHE A 69 -5.04 -3.23 -7.04
N ILE A 70 -4.92 -3.67 -8.30
CA ILE A 70 -3.63 -3.72 -9.01
C ILE A 70 -3.04 -2.31 -9.14
N ALA A 71 -3.85 -1.31 -9.51
CA ALA A 71 -3.39 0.07 -9.60
C ALA A 71 -2.85 0.59 -8.25
N SER A 72 -3.50 0.22 -7.14
CA SER A 72 -3.05 0.57 -5.78
C SER A 72 -1.71 -0.08 -5.44
N ILE A 73 -1.53 -1.36 -5.76
CA ILE A 73 -0.25 -2.07 -5.56
C ILE A 73 0.86 -1.35 -6.31
N VAL A 74 0.65 -1.07 -7.59
CA VAL A 74 1.64 -0.40 -8.44
C VAL A 74 1.98 0.99 -7.87
N ALA A 75 0.97 1.78 -7.49
CA ALA A 75 1.17 3.11 -6.91
C ALA A 75 1.99 3.06 -5.62
N VAL A 76 1.68 2.13 -4.70
CA VAL A 76 2.42 1.94 -3.45
C VAL A 76 3.87 1.50 -3.71
N CYS A 77 4.10 0.59 -4.66
CA CYS A 77 5.44 0.16 -5.05
C CYS A 77 6.30 1.34 -5.54
N PHE A 78 5.76 2.17 -6.44
CA PHE A 78 6.47 3.34 -6.95
C PHE A 78 6.72 4.41 -5.90
N TRP A 79 5.77 4.59 -4.97
CA TRP A 79 5.95 5.50 -3.84
C TRP A 79 7.04 4.99 -2.90
N LEU A 80 7.00 3.72 -2.50
CA LEU A 80 7.96 3.12 -1.56
C LEU A 80 9.38 3.15 -2.12
N ASN A 81 9.54 2.79 -3.39
CA ASN A 81 10.83 2.88 -4.08
C ASN A 81 11.39 4.31 -4.03
N ARG A 82 10.56 5.31 -4.37
CA ARG A 82 10.99 6.71 -4.37
C ARG A 82 11.28 7.23 -2.97
N ALA A 83 10.48 6.84 -1.99
CA ALA A 83 10.66 7.23 -0.60
C ALA A 83 12.03 6.75 -0.07
N HIS A 84 12.38 5.48 -0.30
CA HIS A 84 13.72 4.98 0.02
C HIS A 84 14.82 5.68 -0.79
N ALA A 85 14.63 5.90 -2.10
CA ALA A 85 15.61 6.58 -2.93
C ALA A 85 15.93 7.99 -2.39
N ASN A 86 14.93 8.70 -1.86
CA ASN A 86 15.13 10.02 -1.26
C ASN A 86 16.00 9.95 0.02
N LEU A 87 15.99 8.85 0.78
CA LEU A 87 16.90 8.69 1.93
C LEU A 87 18.37 8.65 1.50
N PHE A 88 18.66 7.95 0.39
CA PHE A 88 20.02 7.92 -0.18
C PHE A 88 20.44 9.30 -0.71
N VAL A 89 19.53 10.02 -1.37
CA VAL A 89 19.77 11.39 -1.86
C VAL A 89 19.98 12.36 -0.68
N ALA A 90 19.25 12.18 0.42
CA ALA A 90 19.40 12.94 1.65
C ALA A 90 20.71 12.64 2.42
N GLY A 91 21.50 11.66 1.97
CA GLY A 91 22.78 11.30 2.59
C GLY A 91 22.64 10.59 3.93
N ILE A 92 21.48 9.98 4.22
CA ILE A 92 21.29 9.16 5.42
C ILE A 92 22.25 7.97 5.35
N GLN A 93 23.02 7.76 6.41
CA GLN A 93 24.00 6.69 6.53
C GLN A 93 23.34 5.42 7.09
N ASP A 94 24.02 4.28 6.92
CA ASP A 94 23.64 2.98 7.50
C ASP A 94 22.26 2.41 7.09
N LEU A 95 21.73 2.82 5.93
CA LEU A 95 20.52 2.24 5.35
C LEU A 95 20.72 0.77 4.95
N LYS A 96 19.89 -0.13 5.47
CA LYS A 96 19.93 -1.58 5.19
C LYS A 96 19.15 -1.93 3.93
N TYR A 97 18.13 -1.15 3.57
CA TYR A 97 17.25 -1.44 2.44
C TYR A 97 17.51 -0.54 1.23
N LYS A 98 17.89 -1.17 0.11
CA LYS A 98 17.97 -0.48 -1.18
C LYS A 98 16.56 -0.20 -1.74
N PRO A 99 16.36 0.89 -2.52
CA PRO A 99 15.04 1.29 -2.99
C PRO A 99 14.26 0.21 -3.74
N ASN A 100 14.94 -0.53 -4.62
CA ASN A 100 14.31 -1.61 -5.39
C ASN A 100 13.97 -2.82 -4.51
N TRP A 101 14.81 -3.11 -3.50
CA TRP A 101 14.60 -4.24 -2.60
C TRP A 101 13.54 -3.96 -1.53
N ALA A 102 13.35 -2.70 -1.12
CA ALA A 102 12.23 -2.30 -0.27
C ALA A 102 10.88 -2.75 -0.87
N VAL A 103 10.76 -2.71 -2.20
CA VAL A 103 9.60 -3.23 -2.93
C VAL A 103 9.72 -4.74 -3.21
N GLY A 104 10.89 -5.20 -3.65
CA GLY A 104 11.11 -6.60 -4.05
C GLY A 104 10.76 -7.62 -2.98
N TRP A 105 10.94 -7.28 -1.70
CA TRP A 105 10.62 -8.19 -0.59
C TRP A 105 9.14 -8.57 -0.46
N TYR A 106 8.21 -7.80 -1.03
CA TYR A 106 6.80 -8.18 -1.09
C TYR A 106 6.53 -9.40 -1.98
N PHE A 107 7.44 -9.69 -2.92
CA PHE A 107 7.27 -10.75 -3.93
C PHE A 107 8.07 -12.00 -3.61
N VAL A 108 8.88 -11.99 -2.55
CA VAL A 108 9.71 -13.13 -2.15
C VAL A 108 8.94 -13.96 -1.12
N PRO A 109 8.65 -15.25 -1.41
CA PRO A 109 8.01 -16.14 -0.45
C PRO A 109 8.76 -16.17 0.88
N PHE A 110 8.02 -16.29 1.99
CA PHE A 110 8.50 -16.20 3.38
C PHE A 110 9.06 -14.84 3.82
N ALA A 111 9.87 -14.18 3.00
CA ALA A 111 10.42 -12.88 3.32
C ALA A 111 9.34 -11.79 3.39
N PHE A 112 8.26 -11.92 2.61
CA PHE A 112 7.14 -10.96 2.63
C PHE A 112 6.45 -10.84 4.00
N TRP A 113 6.63 -11.82 4.91
CA TRP A 113 6.09 -11.78 6.28
C TRP A 113 6.88 -10.88 7.24
N PHE A 114 8.12 -10.49 6.89
CA PHE A 114 9.00 -9.77 7.81
C PHE A 114 9.73 -8.59 7.17
N LYS A 115 10.26 -8.77 5.96
CA LYS A 115 11.14 -7.79 5.31
C LYS A 115 10.44 -6.48 4.95
N PRO A 116 9.18 -6.46 4.49
CA PRO A 116 8.51 -5.21 4.20
C PRO A 116 8.27 -4.34 5.44
N PHE A 117 7.95 -4.96 6.57
CA PHE A 117 7.85 -4.26 7.85
C PHE A 117 9.17 -3.59 8.24
N GLN A 118 10.27 -4.34 8.16
CA GLN A 118 11.60 -3.81 8.46
C GLN A 118 12.01 -2.65 7.52
N ALA A 119 11.67 -2.74 6.23
CA ALA A 119 11.93 -1.66 5.28
C ALA A 119 11.11 -0.40 5.61
N MET A 120 9.82 -0.55 5.94
CA MET A 120 8.97 0.57 6.35
C MET A 120 9.40 1.19 7.68
N GLN A 121 9.85 0.37 8.63
CA GLN A 121 10.40 0.82 9.90
C GLN A 121 11.67 1.65 9.68
N GLU A 122 12.60 1.19 8.85
CA GLU A 122 13.79 1.94 8.48
C GLU A 122 13.42 3.26 7.80
N LEU A 123 12.46 3.24 6.86
CA LEU A 123 11.99 4.44 6.19
C LEU A 123 11.38 5.45 7.18
N TRP A 124 10.56 4.98 8.11
CA TRP A 124 9.94 5.81 9.15
C TRP A 124 11.00 6.44 10.05
N GLN A 125 11.88 5.63 10.62
CA GLN A 125 12.95 6.10 11.51
C GLN A 125 13.82 7.11 10.79
N SER A 126 14.33 6.74 9.61
CA SER A 126 15.25 7.58 8.81
C SER A 126 14.63 8.92 8.38
N SER A 127 13.32 8.96 8.15
CA SER A 127 12.62 10.20 7.81
C SER A 127 12.41 11.14 9.00
N HIS A 128 12.49 10.62 10.24
CA HIS A 128 12.28 11.38 11.48
C HIS A 128 13.57 11.54 12.31
N LEU A 129 14.73 11.05 11.83
CA LEU A 129 16.04 11.16 12.48
C LEU A 129 16.52 12.61 12.72
N ALA A 130 15.84 13.63 12.17
CA ALA A 130 16.10 15.03 12.50
C ALA A 130 15.59 15.43 13.90
N ASP A 131 14.78 14.59 14.55
CA ASP A 131 14.22 14.83 15.88
C ASP A 131 14.90 13.91 16.90
N GLU A 132 16.05 14.33 17.44
CA GLU A 132 16.86 13.61 18.46
C GLU A 132 16.05 13.18 19.71
N ARG A 133 14.80 13.65 19.84
CA ARG A 133 13.89 13.38 20.96
C ARG A 133 13.00 12.16 20.77
N LEU A 134 12.93 11.58 19.57
CA LEU A 134 12.09 10.41 19.33
C LEU A 134 12.84 9.13 19.75
N PRO A 135 12.32 8.33 20.69
CA PRO A 135 12.94 7.06 21.04
C PRO A 135 12.98 6.15 19.81
N GLU A 136 14.00 5.29 19.69
CA GLU A 136 14.15 4.24 18.65
C GLU A 136 12.95 3.28 18.52
N ARG A 137 11.91 3.44 19.35
CA ARG A 137 10.71 2.64 19.35
C ARG A 137 9.95 2.77 18.03
N THR A 138 9.65 1.61 17.45
CA THR A 138 8.73 1.48 16.33
C THR A 138 7.40 2.15 16.62
N ASP A 139 6.93 3.03 15.72
CA ASP A 139 5.61 3.65 15.84
C ASP A 139 4.52 2.57 15.87
N GLY A 140 3.60 2.64 16.83
CA GLY A 140 2.49 1.69 16.97
C GLY A 140 1.62 1.59 15.72
N LYS A 141 1.54 2.66 14.90
CA LYS A 141 0.84 2.64 13.61
C LYS A 141 1.44 1.64 12.64
N LEU A 142 2.77 1.50 12.61
CA LEU A 142 3.44 0.49 11.78
C LEU A 142 3.10 -0.92 12.24
N ILE A 143 3.04 -1.14 13.55
CA ILE A 143 2.68 -2.44 14.13
C ILE A 143 1.22 -2.79 13.78
N VAL A 144 0.30 -1.85 13.96
CA VAL A 144 -1.13 -2.04 13.63
C VAL A 144 -1.31 -2.32 12.13
N TRP A 145 -0.69 -1.51 11.27
CA TRP A 145 -0.72 -1.72 9.83
C TRP A 145 -0.19 -3.11 9.44
N TRP A 146 0.92 -3.53 10.04
CA TRP A 146 1.51 -4.83 9.74
C TRP A 146 0.67 -5.99 10.27
N ALA A 147 0.07 -5.85 11.44
CA ALA A 147 -0.88 -6.83 11.96
C ALA A 147 -2.09 -6.97 11.03
N CYS A 148 -2.64 -5.86 10.53
CA CYS A 148 -3.70 -5.89 9.51
C CYS A 148 -3.25 -6.60 8.23
N TRP A 149 -2.02 -6.36 7.77
CA TRP A 149 -1.45 -7.05 6.60
C TRP A 149 -1.38 -8.56 6.81
N ILE A 150 -0.83 -9.01 7.95
CA ILE A 150 -0.70 -10.44 8.28
C ILE A 150 -2.09 -11.09 8.35
N LEU A 151 -2.99 -10.52 9.14
CA LEU A 151 -4.34 -11.06 9.32
C LEU A 151 -5.11 -11.10 8.00
N GLY A 152 -5.00 -10.05 7.18
CA GLY A 152 -5.63 -10.01 5.86
C GLY A 152 -5.14 -11.14 4.94
N ASN A 153 -3.83 -11.40 4.92
CA ASN A 153 -3.26 -12.49 4.12
C ASN A 153 -3.68 -13.88 4.64
N MET A 154 -3.85 -14.03 5.96
CA MET A 154 -4.34 -15.28 6.56
C MET A 154 -5.83 -15.53 6.31
N ILE A 155 -6.65 -14.48 6.16
CA ILE A 155 -8.09 -14.63 5.86
C ILE A 155 -8.30 -14.94 4.36
N ALA A 156 -7.42 -14.43 3.50
CA ALA A 156 -7.55 -14.56 2.05
C ALA A 156 -7.04 -15.91 1.49
N ASN A 157 -6.33 -16.73 2.28
CA ASN A 157 -5.79 -18.04 1.89
C ASN A 157 -6.31 -19.12 2.84
#